data_AF-A0A6I4MGT1-F1
#
_entry.id   AF-A0A6I4MGT1-F1
#
_cell.length_a   1.000
_cell.length_b   1.000
_cell.length_c   1.000
_cell.angle_alpha   90.00
_cell.angle_beta   90.00
_cell.angle_gamma   90.00
#
_symmetry.space_group_name_H-M   'P 1'
#
loop_
_entity.id
_entity.type
_entity.pdbx_description
1 polymer ?
#
loop_
_entity_poly.entity_id
_entity_poly.type
_entity_poly.pdbx_seq_one_letter_code
_entity_poly.pdbx_strand_id
1 'polypeptide(L)'
;MPRLLARRRPVDSPPLAFIVPDEMTGRELANGVGLAFARSRDALAEEARQARYRACQEKNRRHRAYLAGRADALSEAVARTDAAMADLFAG
;
A
#
# COMPACT_ATOMS: atom_id res chain seq x y z
N MET A 1 -21.94 -19.57 -17.94
CA MET A 1 -20.64 -19.28 -17.30
C MET A 1 -20.42 -17.77 -17.26
N PRO A 2 -20.81 -17.03 -16.21
CA PRO A 2 -20.54 -15.60 -16.19
C PRO A 2 -19.11 -15.34 -15.71
N ARG A 3 -18.32 -14.68 -16.57
CA ARG A 3 -16.98 -14.16 -16.28
C ARG A 3 -17.09 -13.13 -15.15
N LEU A 4 -16.39 -13.37 -14.03
CA LEU A 4 -16.17 -12.38 -12.98
C LEU A 4 -15.25 -11.29 -13.55
N LEU A 5 -15.84 -10.27 -14.16
CA LEU A 5 -15.15 -9.01 -14.42
C LEU A 5 -14.78 -8.44 -13.06
N ALA A 6 -13.50 -8.52 -12.72
CA ALA A 6 -12.93 -7.80 -11.59
C ALA A 6 -13.21 -6.31 -11.84
N ARG A 7 -14.27 -5.78 -11.23
CA ARG A 7 -14.53 -4.34 -11.16
C ARG A 7 -13.31 -3.71 -10.49
N ARG A 8 -12.36 -3.23 -11.29
CA ARG A 8 -11.39 -2.24 -10.84
C ARG A 8 -12.24 -1.07 -10.32
N ARG A 9 -12.23 -0.84 -9.01
CA ARG A 9 -12.75 0.40 -8.47
C ARG A 9 -11.96 1.53 -9.12
N PRO A 10 -12.62 2.60 -9.60
CA PRO A 10 -11.89 3.80 -9.98
C PRO A 10 -11.07 4.23 -8.77
N VAL A 11 -9.79 4.51 -9.01
CA VAL A 11 -8.94 5.16 -8.02
C VAL A 11 -9.42 6.60 -8.01
N ASP A 12 -10.47 6.87 -7.23
CA ASP A 12 -11.04 8.22 -7.05
C ASP A 12 -10.13 9.13 -6.21
N SER A 13 -8.98 8.64 -5.77
CA SER A 13 -7.95 9.47 -5.17
C SER A 13 -7.10 10.11 -6.27
N PRO A 14 -6.98 11.45 -6.30
CA PRO A 14 -6.01 12.09 -7.17
C PRO A 14 -4.62 11.50 -6.90
N PRO A 15 -3.73 11.43 -7.91
CA PRO A 15 -2.35 11.01 -7.68
C PRO A 15 -1.77 11.86 -6.55
N LEU A 16 -1.16 11.20 -5.56
CA LEU A 16 -0.49 11.88 -4.46
C LEU A 16 0.58 12.79 -5.06
N ALA A 17 0.32 14.10 -5.06
CA ALA A 17 1.25 15.10 -5.56
C ALA A 17 2.09 15.59 -4.39
N PHE A 18 3.40 15.33 -4.46
CA PHE A 18 4.36 15.96 -3.57
C PHE A 18 4.77 17.30 -4.22
N ILE A 19 4.21 18.40 -3.72
CA ILE A 19 4.51 19.75 -4.22
C ILE A 19 5.76 20.26 -3.49
N VAL A 20 6.77 20.62 -4.27
CA VAL A 20 8.09 21.01 -3.78
C VAL A 20 8.35 22.47 -4.15
N PRO A 21 8.78 23.34 -3.21
CA PRO A 21 9.25 24.68 -3.53
C PRO A 21 10.53 24.63 -4.39
N ASP A 22 10.70 25.60 -5.28
CA ASP A 22 11.89 25.68 -6.16
C ASP A 22 13.21 25.83 -5.38
N GLU A 23 13.14 26.31 -4.14
CA GLU A 23 14.28 26.54 -3.26
C GLU A 23 14.66 25.30 -2.41
N MET A 24 13.89 24.20 -2.50
CA MET A 24 14.10 23.02 -1.66
C MET A 24 15.44 22.35 -1.98
N THR A 25 16.24 22.10 -0.95
CA THR A 25 17.52 21.41 -1.12
C THR A 25 17.30 19.94 -1.48
N GLY A 26 18.27 19.31 -2.15
CA GLY A 26 18.21 17.87 -2.47
C GLY A 26 18.02 16.98 -1.24
N ARG A 27 18.56 17.39 -0.08
CA ARG A 27 18.38 16.69 1.20
C ARG A 27 16.95 16.78 1.73
N GLU A 28 16.34 17.96 1.65
CA GLU A 28 14.95 18.17 2.07
C GLU A 28 13.98 17.40 1.15
N LEU A 29 14.26 17.39 -0.16
CA LEU A 29 13.51 16.58 -1.12
C LEU A 29 13.59 15.09 -0.79
N ALA A 30 14.80 14.56 -0.57
CA ALA A 30 15.01 13.15 -0.22
C ALA A 30 14.28 12.77 1.08
N ASN A 31 14.32 13.64 2.10
CA ASN A 31 13.59 13.44 3.35
C ASN A 31 12.07 13.43 3.13
N GLY A 32 11.55 14.36 2.32
CA GLY A 32 10.11 14.46 2.01
C GLY A 32 9.59 13.24 1.25
N VAL A 33 10.36 12.78 0.26
CA VAL A 33 10.06 11.55 -0.49
C VAL A 33 10.11 10.33 0.43
N GLY A 34 11.15 10.21 1.27
CA GLY A 34 11.27 9.14 2.26
C GLY A 34 10.08 9.09 3.23
N LEU A 35 9.65 10.25 3.73
CA LEU A 35 8.47 10.34 4.59
C LEU A 35 7.18 9.92 3.87
N ALA A 36 7.00 10.30 2.60
CA ALA A 36 5.84 9.89 1.81
C ALA A 36 5.80 8.37 1.60
N PHE A 37 6.95 7.75 1.29
CA PHE A 37 7.06 6.30 1.16
C PHE A 37 6.76 5.58 2.49
N ALA A 38 7.32 6.06 3.61
CA ALA A 38 7.04 5.50 4.93
C ALA A 38 5.53 5.53 5.27
N ARG A 39 4.86 6.65 4.99
CA ARG A 39 3.40 6.77 5.20
C ARG A 39 2.60 5.82 4.30
N SER A 40 2.99 5.68 3.04
CA SER A 40 2.34 4.74 2.11
C SER A 40 2.49 3.30 2.60
N ARG A 41 3.69 2.94 3.06
CA ARG A 41 4.01 1.64 3.63
C ARG A 41 3.16 1.34 4.87
N ASP A 42 3.02 2.28 5.78
CA ASP A 42 2.22 2.11 6.98
C ASP A 42 0.72 1.98 6.68
N ALA A 43 0.22 2.71 5.68
CA ALA A 43 -1.16 2.58 5.21
C ALA A 43 -1.43 1.17 4.64
N LEU A 44 -0.51 0.64 3.82
CA LEU A 44 -0.61 -0.73 3.29
C LEU A 44 -0.58 -1.77 4.41
N ALA A 45 0.30 -1.60 5.40
CA ALA A 45 0.41 -2.50 6.55
C ALA A 45 -0.87 -2.48 7.40
N GLU A 46 -1.47 -1.32 7.59
CA GLU A 46 -2.74 -1.20 8.31
C GLU A 46 -3.90 -1.84 7.54
N GLU A 47 -3.99 -1.65 6.23
CA GLU A 47 -4.97 -2.35 5.40
C GLU A 47 -4.80 -3.88 5.45
N ALA A 48 -3.55 -4.36 5.47
CA ALA A 48 -3.26 -5.79 5.60
C ALA A 48 -3.79 -6.35 6.94
N ARG A 49 -3.51 -5.65 8.04
CA ARG A 49 -4.02 -6.00 9.38
C ARG A 49 -5.54 -6.02 9.42
N GLN A 50 -6.20 -4.99 8.86
CA GLN A 50 -7.66 -4.91 8.83
C GLN A 50 -8.27 -6.03 7.97
N ALA A 51 -7.69 -6.34 6.81
CA ALA A 51 -8.15 -7.43 5.96
C ALA A 51 -8.03 -8.78 6.68
N ARG A 52 -6.91 -9.02 7.38
CA ARG A 52 -6.69 -10.23 8.18
C ARG A 52 -7.69 -10.34 9.33
N TYR A 53 -7.88 -9.26 10.07
CA TYR A 53 -8.84 -9.20 11.18
C TYR A 53 -10.27 -9.50 10.71
N ARG A 54 -10.71 -8.88 9.60
CA ARG A 54 -12.02 -9.15 8.99
C ARG A 54 -12.13 -10.60 8.52
N ALA A 55 -11.07 -11.17 7.94
CA ALA A 55 -11.06 -12.58 7.54
C ALA A 55 -11.31 -13.51 8.75
N CYS A 56 -10.72 -13.22 9.92
CA CYS A 56 -10.92 -14.01 11.13
C CYS A 56 -12.38 -14.00 11.63
N GLN A 57 -13.10 -12.89 11.42
CA GLN A 57 -14.50 -12.75 11.84
C GLN A 57 -15.51 -13.20 10.78
N GLU A 58 -15.09 -13.29 9.52
CA GLU A 58 -15.96 -13.59 8.39
C GLU A 58 -16.44 -15.05 8.44
N LYS A 59 -17.76 -15.24 8.45
CA LYS A 59 -18.42 -16.56 8.48
C LYS A 59 -18.52 -17.19 7.10
N ASN A 60 -18.58 -16.38 6.05
CA ASN A 60 -18.65 -16.85 4.66
C ASN A 60 -17.26 -17.33 4.19
N ARG A 61 -17.13 -18.62 3.89
CA ARG A 61 -15.86 -19.25 3.46
C ARG A 61 -15.22 -18.56 2.24
N ARG A 62 -16.01 -18.18 1.23
CA ARG A 62 -15.46 -17.54 0.01
C ARG A 62 -14.97 -16.14 0.31
N HIS A 63 -15.73 -15.37 1.08
CA HIS A 63 -15.35 -14.01 1.46
C HIS A 63 -14.12 -14.03 2.38
N ARG A 64 -14.05 -14.98 3.33
CA ARG A 64 -12.88 -15.20 4.18
C ARG A 64 -11.61 -15.45 3.37
N ALA A 65 -11.67 -16.36 2.38
CA ALA A 65 -10.52 -16.67 1.53
C ALA A 65 -10.06 -15.45 0.72
N TYR A 66 -11.00 -14.66 0.20
CA TYR A 66 -10.69 -13.40 -0.49
C TYR A 66 -9.99 -12.40 0.44
N LEU A 67 -10.49 -12.17 1.66
CA LEU A 67 -9.88 -11.25 2.61
C LEU A 67 -8.50 -11.70 3.08
N ALA A 68 -8.32 -13.01 3.32
CA ALA A 68 -7.02 -13.58 3.65
C ALA A 68 -6.01 -13.36 2.51
N GLY A 69 -6.38 -13.68 1.26
CA GLY A 69 -5.54 -13.43 0.10
C GLY A 69 -5.23 -11.94 -0.12
N ARG A 70 -6.19 -11.04 0.15
CA ARG A 70 -5.96 -9.59 0.14
C ARG A 70 -4.92 -9.20 1.20
N ALA A 71 -5.02 -9.72 2.42
CA ALA A 71 -4.06 -9.43 3.49
C ALA A 71 -2.64 -9.90 3.13
N ASP A 72 -2.53 -11.07 2.51
CA ASP A 72 -1.24 -11.62 2.07
C ASP A 72 -0.62 -10.76 0.96
N ALA A 73 -1.42 -10.38 -0.06
CA ALA A 73 -0.96 -9.50 -1.14
C ALA A 73 -0.54 -8.10 -0.65
N LEU A 74 -1.24 -7.54 0.33
CA LEU A 74 -0.87 -6.25 0.94
C LEU A 74 0.42 -6.37 1.76
N SER A 75 0.61 -7.47 2.49
CA SER A 75 1.85 -7.75 3.23
C SER A 75 3.05 -7.88 2.28
N GLU A 76 2.87 -8.53 1.13
CA GLU A 76 3.89 -8.60 0.08
C GLU A 76 4.22 -7.21 -0.50
N ALA A 77 3.21 -6.37 -0.73
CA ALA A 77 3.43 -4.99 -1.17
C ALA A 77 4.22 -4.17 -0.14
N VAL A 78 3.93 -4.32 1.16
CA VAL A 78 4.72 -3.70 2.24
C VAL A 78 6.18 -4.15 2.18
N ALA A 79 6.43 -5.45 2.06
CA ALA A 79 7.80 -5.98 1.98
C ALA A 79 8.57 -5.44 0.76
N ARG A 80 7.92 -5.32 -0.39
CA ARG A 80 8.52 -4.69 -1.59
C ARG A 80 8.83 -3.22 -1.37
N THR A 81 7.96 -2.47 -0.69
CA THR A 81 8.21 -1.07 -0.37
C THR A 81 9.36 -0.92 0.62
N ASP A 82 9.43 -1.78 1.65
CA ASP A 82 10.53 -1.80 2.62
C ASP A 82 11.87 -2.09 1.91
N ALA A 83 11.91 -3.05 0.97
CA ALA A 83 13.09 -3.34 0.16
C ALA A 83 13.49 -2.14 -0.73
N ALA A 84 12.53 -1.54 -1.43
CA ALA A 84 12.81 -0.38 -2.29
C ALA A 84 13.31 0.83 -1.48
N MET A 85 12.79 1.06 -0.27
CA MET A 85 13.32 2.10 0.62
C MET A 85 14.75 1.77 1.06
N ALA A 86 15.04 0.53 1.42
CA ALA A 86 16.40 0.13 1.79
C ALA A 86 17.40 0.37 0.65
N ASP A 87 17.04 0.02 -0.58
CA ASP A 87 17.88 0.25 -1.77
C ASP A 87 18.14 1.74 -2.02
N LEU A 88 17.14 2.61 -1.79
CA LEU A 88 17.27 4.06 -1.95
C LEU A 88 18.24 4.69 -0.94
N PHE A 89 18.37 4.12 0.27
CA PHE A 89 19.24 4.64 1.33
C PHE A 89 20.57 3.89 1.49
N ALA A 90 20.77 2.81 0.73
CA ALA A 90 22.02 2.05 0.70
C ALA A 90 23.05 2.56 -0.32
N GLY A 91 22.68 3.56 -1.13
CA GLY A 91 23.59 4.32 -2.00
C GLY A 91 24.27 5.47 -1.27
#